data_AF-A0A847S9T9-F1
#
_entry.id   AF-A0A847S9T9-F1
#
_cell.length_a   1.000
_cell.length_b   1.000
_cell.length_c   1.000
_cell.angle_alpha   90.00
_cell.angle_beta   90.00
_cell.angle_gamma   90.00
#
_symmetry.space_group_name_H-M   'P 1'
#
loop_
_entity.id
_entity.type
_entity.pdbx_description
1 polymer ?
#
loop_
_entity_poly.entity_id
_entity_poly.type
_entity_poly.pdbx_seq_one_letter_code
_entity_poly.pdbx_strand_id
1 'polypeptide(L)'
;MRPAPGTWGSLASWPLYLLMAHWLTPMQIVWACLPLFVLGVFCCARTGKALGVVDHGAIVWDEMVACWLLFALTPAALWSQLLALLLFRLFDISKPWPIRWLDARMKNGFGVMLDDLLAMLFAWVVHILLWPRLLPLLPH
;
A
#
# COMPACT_ATOMS: atom_id res chain seq x y z
N MET A 1 -19.13 9.94 11.69
CA MET A 1 -18.62 8.58 11.45
C MET A 1 -18.69 8.32 9.96
N ARG A 2 -17.55 8.32 9.26
CA ARG A 2 -17.44 7.94 7.85
C ARG A 2 -16.70 6.60 7.84
N PRO A 3 -17.10 5.61 7.04
CA PRO A 3 -16.44 4.30 7.08
C PRO A 3 -14.98 4.50 6.67
N ALA A 4 -14.07 3.85 7.39
CA ALA A 4 -12.62 3.93 7.22
C ALA A 4 -12.24 4.05 5.74
N PRO A 5 -11.87 5.26 5.24
CA PRO A 5 -11.67 5.45 3.81
C PRO A 5 -10.54 4.58 3.27
N GLY A 6 -9.54 4.28 4.10
CA GLY A 6 -8.46 3.36 3.76
C GLY A 6 -8.91 1.93 3.44
N THR A 7 -9.99 1.44 4.06
CA THR A 7 -10.51 0.10 3.71
C THR A 7 -10.97 0.05 2.26
N TRP A 8 -11.62 1.11 1.78
CA TRP A 8 -12.10 1.19 0.40
C TRP A 8 -10.95 1.47 -0.58
N GLY A 9 -9.95 2.26 -0.19
CA GLY A 9 -8.76 2.52 -1.00
C GLY A 9 -7.95 1.24 -1.26
N SER A 10 -7.61 0.54 -0.18
CA SER A 10 -6.87 -0.72 -0.24
C SER A 10 -7.66 -1.83 -0.96
N LEU A 11 -8.99 -1.87 -0.85
CA LEU A 11 -9.82 -2.82 -1.61
C LEU A 11 -9.92 -2.45 -3.09
N ALA A 12 -10.03 -1.16 -3.42
CA ALA A 12 -10.09 -0.68 -4.81
C ALA A 12 -8.75 -0.84 -5.55
N SER A 13 -7.63 -0.85 -4.83
CA SER A 13 -6.31 -1.08 -5.42
C SER A 13 -6.20 -2.46 -6.08
N TRP A 14 -6.88 -3.47 -5.55
CA TRP A 14 -6.77 -4.85 -6.02
C TRP A 14 -7.36 -5.08 -7.43
N PRO A 15 -8.61 -4.70 -7.76
CA PRO A 15 -9.11 -4.82 -9.13
C PRO A 15 -8.32 -3.96 -10.11
N LEU A 16 -7.83 -2.78 -9.69
CA LEU A 16 -6.96 -1.94 -10.52
C LEU A 16 -5.61 -2.61 -10.78
N TYR A 17 -5.03 -3.27 -9.77
CA TYR A 17 -3.84 -4.10 -9.95
C TYR A 17 -4.08 -5.23 -10.95
N LEU A 18 -5.20 -5.95 -10.84
CA LEU A 18 -5.54 -7.04 -11.77
C LEU A 18 -5.68 -6.53 -13.21
N LEU A 19 -6.28 -5.35 -13.39
CA LEU A 19 -6.36 -4.68 -14.68
C LEU A 19 -4.97 -4.32 -15.23
N MET A 20 -4.09 -3.76 -14.40
CA MET A 20 -2.70 -3.45 -14.79
C MET A 20 -1.92 -4.72 -15.13
N ALA A 21 -2.05 -5.78 -14.32
CA ALA A 21 -1.38 -7.06 -14.50
C ALA A 21 -1.83 -7.81 -15.77
N HIS A 22 -2.97 -7.44 -16.36
CA HIS A 22 -3.38 -7.96 -17.66
C HIS A 22 -2.48 -7.46 -18.80
N TRP A 23 -1.93 -6.24 -18.68
CA TRP A 23 -1.15 -5.58 -19.73
C TRP A 23 0.35 -5.44 -19.38
N LEU A 24 0.69 -5.47 -18.10
CA LEU A 24 2.01 -5.18 -17.58
C LEU A 24 2.56 -6.38 -16.81
N THR A 25 3.85 -6.65 -16.98
CA THR A 25 4.59 -7.56 -16.12
C THR A 25 4.73 -6.99 -14.71
N PRO A 26 4.90 -7.82 -13.68
CA PRO A 26 5.11 -7.34 -12.31
C PRO A 26 6.28 -6.33 -12.21
N MET A 27 7.37 -6.58 -12.94
CA MET A 27 8.52 -5.67 -12.96
C MET A 27 8.16 -4.30 -13.57
N GLN A 28 7.35 -4.25 -14.64
CA GLN A 28 6.87 -2.99 -15.18
C GLN A 28 5.99 -2.23 -14.19
N ILE A 29 5.16 -2.93 -13.41
CA ILE A 29 4.34 -2.32 -12.35
C ILE A 29 5.23 -1.73 -11.25
N VAL A 30 6.27 -2.45 -10.81
CA VAL A 30 7.26 -1.95 -9.85
C VAL A 30 7.90 -0.66 -10.36
N TRP A 31 8.37 -0.64 -11.60
CA TRP A 31 8.97 0.56 -12.21
C TRP A 31 7.97 1.70 -12.35
N ALA A 32 6.71 1.41 -12.66
CA ALA A 32 5.64 2.40 -12.72
C ALA A 32 5.30 3.00 -11.35
N CYS A 33 5.50 2.26 -10.25
CA CYS A 33 5.26 2.78 -8.90
C CYS A 33 6.21 3.93 -8.52
N LEU A 34 7.41 4.02 -9.09
CA LEU A 34 8.35 5.12 -8.80
C LEU A 34 7.80 6.50 -9.20
N PRO A 35 7.41 6.76 -10.46
CA PRO A 35 6.80 8.04 -10.82
C PRO A 35 5.45 8.26 -10.13
N LEU A 36 4.66 7.21 -9.90
CA LEU A 36 3.38 7.33 -9.17
C LEU A 36 3.59 7.74 -7.70
N PHE A 37 4.67 7.26 -7.08
CA PHE A 37 5.07 7.67 -5.74
C PHE A 37 5.42 9.16 -5.71
N VAL A 38 6.28 9.60 -6.64
CA VAL A 38 6.69 11.01 -6.76
C VAL A 38 5.48 11.91 -7.02
N LEU A 39 4.58 11.52 -7.92
CA LEU A 39 3.32 12.23 -8.16
C LEU A 39 2.45 12.29 -6.91
N GLY A 40 2.37 11.18 -6.16
CA GLY A 40 1.67 11.10 -4.88
C GLY A 40 2.21 12.11 -3.86
N VAL A 41 3.53 12.24 -3.74
CA VAL A 41 4.16 13.25 -2.86
C VAL A 41 3.70 14.66 -3.21
N PHE A 42 3.68 15.01 -4.49
CA PHE A 42 3.22 16.32 -4.95
C PHE A 42 1.72 16.54 -4.71
N CYS A 43 0.89 15.53 -5.00
CA CYS A 43 -0.56 15.56 -4.78
C CYS A 43 -0.88 15.73 -3.29
N CYS A 44 -0.31 14.90 -2.42
CA CYS A 44 -0.52 14.99 -0.97
C CYS A 44 -0.02 16.32 -0.40
N ALA A 45 1.13 16.83 -0.87
CA ALA A 45 1.63 18.13 -0.45
C ALA A 45 0.72 19.29 -0.89
N ARG A 46 0.19 19.26 -2.12
CA ARG A 46 -0.71 20.31 -2.64
C ARG A 46 -2.06 20.28 -1.96
N THR A 47 -2.64 19.08 -1.78
CA THR A 47 -3.94 18.93 -1.12
C THR A 47 -3.87 19.26 0.36
N GLY A 48 -2.82 18.84 1.06
CA GLY A 48 -2.62 19.20 2.47
C GLY A 48 -2.57 20.71 2.70
N LYS A 49 -1.93 21.45 1.77
CA LYS A 49 -1.93 22.93 1.78
C LYS A 49 -3.30 23.53 1.45
N ALA A 50 -4.01 22.98 0.46
CA ALA A 50 -5.30 23.51 0.02
C ALA A 50 -6.44 23.29 1.03
N LEU A 51 -6.41 22.17 1.75
CA LEU A 51 -7.44 21.81 2.73
C LEU A 51 -7.11 22.23 4.16
N GLY A 52 -5.88 22.69 4.42
CA GLY A 52 -5.40 23.03 5.77
C GLY A 52 -5.32 21.82 6.72
N VAL A 53 -5.48 20.61 6.20
CA VAL A 53 -5.40 19.34 6.94
C VAL A 53 -4.33 18.48 6.28
N VAL A 54 -3.33 18.08 7.05
CA VAL A 54 -2.34 17.09 6.61
C VAL A 54 -3.05 15.74 6.56
N ASP A 55 -2.93 15.04 5.44
CA ASP A 55 -3.54 13.73 5.21
C ASP A 55 -5.09 13.77 5.24
N HIS A 56 -5.67 14.23 4.13
CA HIS A 56 -7.11 14.13 3.95
C HIS A 56 -7.45 12.73 3.47
N GLY A 57 -8.01 11.89 4.35
CA GLY A 57 -8.35 10.50 4.04
C GLY A 57 -9.32 10.27 2.87
N ALA A 58 -9.73 11.29 2.11
CA ALA A 58 -10.34 11.06 0.79
C ALA A 58 -9.30 10.76 -0.31
N ILE A 59 -8.01 11.01 -0.05
CA ILE A 59 -6.90 10.66 -0.93
C ILE A 59 -6.29 9.38 -0.39
N VAL A 60 -6.49 8.28 -1.11
CA VAL A 60 -5.98 6.94 -0.79
C VAL A 60 -4.88 6.52 -1.78
N TRP A 61 -4.19 7.50 -2.35
CA TRP A 61 -3.24 7.29 -3.45
C TRP A 61 -1.95 6.61 -2.98
N ASP A 62 -1.44 7.03 -1.82
CA ASP A 62 -0.40 6.36 -1.05
C ASP A 62 -0.71 4.87 -0.85
N GLU A 63 -1.91 4.55 -0.35
CA GLU A 63 -2.30 3.16 -0.09
C GLU A 63 -2.35 2.34 -1.38
N MET A 64 -2.88 2.93 -2.46
CA MET A 64 -2.99 2.28 -3.76
C MET A 64 -1.63 1.96 -4.35
N VAL A 65 -0.70 2.92 -4.36
CA VAL A 65 0.66 2.73 -4.87
C VAL A 65 1.41 1.69 -4.05
N ALA A 66 1.26 1.72 -2.72
CA ALA A 66 1.84 0.72 -1.83
C ALA A 66 1.27 -0.68 -2.09
N CYS A 67 -0.05 -0.82 -2.21
CA CYS A 67 -0.69 -2.10 -2.53
C CYS A 67 -0.27 -2.66 -3.89
N TRP A 68 -0.18 -1.83 -4.94
CA TRP A 68 0.27 -2.27 -6.27
C TRP A 68 1.70 -2.78 -6.25
N LEU A 69 2.58 -2.09 -5.52
CA LEU A 69 3.96 -2.53 -5.33
C LEU A 69 3.99 -3.86 -4.56
N LEU A 70 3.20 -4.00 -3.50
CA LEU A 70 3.09 -5.25 -2.74
C LEU A 70 2.62 -6.44 -3.59
N PHE A 71 1.57 -6.24 -4.37
CA PHE A 71 1.00 -7.29 -5.22
C PHE A 71 1.97 -7.69 -6.35
N ALA A 72 2.72 -6.73 -6.91
CA ALA A 72 3.74 -7.02 -7.90
C ALA A 72 4.92 -7.82 -7.32
N LEU A 73 5.19 -7.70 -6.01
CA LEU A 73 6.27 -8.40 -5.32
C LEU A 73 5.83 -9.73 -4.66
N THR A 74 4.56 -10.09 -4.75
CA THR A 74 4.00 -11.32 -4.18
C THR A 74 3.44 -12.25 -5.26
N PRO A 75 3.38 -13.57 -5.03
CA PRO A 75 2.80 -14.50 -5.98
C PRO A 75 1.38 -14.12 -6.39
N ALA A 76 1.08 -14.24 -7.70
CA ALA A 76 -0.22 -13.96 -8.29
C ALA A 76 -1.27 -15.07 -8.01
N ALA A 77 -1.34 -15.52 -6.77
CA ALA A 77 -2.35 -16.45 -6.28
C ALA A 77 -3.36 -15.69 -5.40
N LEU A 78 -4.65 -16.02 -5.52
CA LEU A 78 -5.73 -15.36 -4.77
C LEU A 78 -5.43 -15.28 -3.26
N TRP A 79 -5.07 -16.42 -2.66
CA TRP A 79 -4.75 -16.51 -1.23
C TRP A 79 -3.48 -15.75 -0.85
N SER A 80 -2.50 -15.67 -1.76
CA SER A 80 -1.28 -14.90 -1.55
C SER A 80 -1.58 -13.40 -1.50
N GLN A 81 -2.39 -12.91 -2.45
CA GLN A 81 -2.79 -11.51 -2.51
C GLN A 81 -3.72 -11.11 -1.36
N LEU A 82 -4.64 -12.00 -0.96
CA LEU A 82 -5.45 -11.80 0.25
C LEU A 82 -4.57 -11.67 1.49
N LEU A 83 -3.62 -12.57 1.68
CA LEU A 83 -2.67 -12.49 2.80
C LEU A 83 -1.88 -11.19 2.77
N ALA A 84 -1.38 -10.79 1.58
CA ALA A 84 -0.63 -9.56 1.41
C ALA A 84 -1.46 -8.32 1.77
N LEU A 85 -2.71 -8.24 1.30
CA LEU A 85 -3.65 -7.16 1.63
C LEU A 85 -3.94 -7.09 3.12
N LEU A 86 -4.18 -8.24 3.78
CA LEU A 86 -4.44 -8.30 5.21
C LEU A 86 -3.23 -7.86 6.04
N LEU A 87 -2.02 -8.31 5.66
CA LEU A 87 -0.78 -7.90 6.30
C LEU A 87 -0.51 -6.40 6.11
N PHE A 88 -0.75 -5.87 4.91
CA PHE A 88 -0.64 -4.43 4.65
C PHE A 88 -1.56 -3.63 5.58
N ARG A 89 -2.85 -3.98 5.64
CA ARG A 89 -3.80 -3.32 6.54
C ARG A 89 -3.41 -3.44 8.01
N LEU A 90 -2.88 -4.61 8.42
CA LEU A 90 -2.40 -4.80 9.78
C LEU A 90 -1.28 -3.79 10.12
N PHE A 91 -0.30 -3.62 9.24
CA PHE A 91 0.83 -2.71 9.46
C PHE A 91 0.48 -1.23 9.29
N ASP A 92 -0.38 -0.89 8.33
CA ASP A 92 -0.90 0.46 8.13
C ASP A 92 -1.72 0.93 9.36
N ILE A 93 -2.59 0.07 9.91
CA ILE A 93 -3.41 0.43 11.07
C ILE A 93 -2.57 0.48 12.36
N SER A 94 -1.67 -0.50 12.56
CA SER A 94 -0.91 -0.61 13.81
C SER A 94 0.28 0.35 13.89
N LYS A 95 0.84 0.74 12.73
CA LYS A 95 2.02 1.60 12.58
C LYS A 95 3.12 1.25 13.60
N PRO A 96 3.67 0.02 13.59
CA PRO A 96 4.76 -0.33 14.49
C PRO A 96 5.96 0.59 14.30
N TRP A 97 6.83 0.70 15.29
CA TRP A 97 8.08 1.42 15.09
C TRP A 97 8.87 0.79 13.92
N PRO A 98 9.43 1.56 12.96
CA PRO A 98 9.61 3.02 12.96
C PRO A 98 8.50 3.83 12.24
N ILE A 99 7.46 3.19 11.70
CA ILE A 99 6.37 3.79 10.91
C ILE A 99 5.74 4.98 11.66
N ARG A 100 5.21 4.73 12.86
CA ARG A 100 4.62 5.79 13.71
C ARG A 100 5.60 6.90 14.10
N TRP A 101 6.90 6.62 14.20
CA TRP A 101 7.89 7.65 14.52
C TRP A 101 8.13 8.59 13.34
N LEU A 102 8.16 8.05 12.11
CA LEU A 102 8.29 8.84 10.89
C LEU A 102 7.03 9.66 10.62
N ASP A 103 5.85 9.05 10.71
CA ASP A 103 4.56 9.76 10.57
C ASP A 103 4.49 10.94 11.54
N ALA A 104 4.87 10.76 12.81
CA ALA A 104 4.87 11.83 13.80
C ALA A 104 5.79 13.02 13.46
N ARG A 105 6.90 12.78 12.73
CA ARG A 105 7.91 13.81 12.44
C ARG A 105 7.78 14.43 11.05
N MET A 106 7.27 13.68 10.08
CA MET A 106 7.23 14.08 8.68
C MET A 106 5.80 14.44 8.26
N LYS A 107 5.30 15.58 8.74
CA LYS A 107 3.95 16.08 8.40
C LYS A 107 3.91 16.80 7.06
N ASN A 108 4.28 16.09 5.99
CA ASN A 108 4.26 16.57 4.61
C ASN A 108 3.87 15.43 3.65
N GLY A 109 3.66 15.73 2.36
CA GLY A 109 3.24 14.74 1.38
C GLY A 109 4.24 13.59 1.18
N PHE A 110 5.51 13.79 1.47
CA PHE A 110 6.52 12.72 1.42
C PHE A 110 6.36 11.76 2.60
N GLY A 111 6.13 12.29 3.80
CA GLY A 111 5.87 11.46 4.98
C GLY A 111 4.64 10.58 4.83
N VAL A 112 3.56 11.12 4.25
CA VAL A 112 2.33 10.38 3.93
C VAL A 112 2.63 9.18 3.02
N MET A 113 3.27 9.41 1.87
CA MET A 113 3.62 8.32 0.95
C MET A 113 4.61 7.32 1.55
N LEU A 114 5.56 7.79 2.37
CA LEU A 114 6.57 6.95 3.00
C LEU A 114 5.98 6.03 4.09
N ASP A 115 4.94 6.49 4.79
CA ASP A 115 4.24 5.74 5.84
C ASP A 115 3.71 4.40 5.30
N ASP A 116 2.93 4.47 4.22
CA ASP A 116 2.35 3.31 3.55
C ASP A 116 3.41 2.45 2.84
N LEU A 117 4.45 3.09 2.29
CA LEU A 117 5.56 2.35 1.70
C LEU A 117 6.26 1.48 2.75
N LEU A 118 6.42 1.96 3.97
CA LEU A 118 7.00 1.18 5.06
C LEU A 118 6.05 0.10 5.58
N ALA A 119 4.75 0.40 5.70
CA ALA A 119 3.74 -0.61 6.03
C ALA A 119 3.75 -1.75 5.00
N MET A 120 3.86 -1.42 3.71
CA MET A 120 4.03 -2.38 2.64
C MET A 120 5.31 -3.20 2.78
N LEU A 121 6.46 -2.57 3.05
CA LEU A 121 7.72 -3.30 3.23
C LEU A 121 7.64 -4.31 4.39
N PHE A 122 6.99 -3.93 5.49
CA PHE A 122 6.75 -4.83 6.62
C PHE A 122 5.83 -5.99 6.22
N ALA A 123 4.75 -5.69 5.51
CA ALA A 123 3.83 -6.69 4.99
C ALA A 123 4.53 -7.67 4.05
N TRP A 124 5.36 -7.18 3.14
CA TRP A 124 6.11 -7.98 2.18
C TRP A 124 7.10 -8.94 2.85
N VAL A 125 7.89 -8.45 3.82
CA VAL A 125 8.83 -9.27 4.58
C VAL A 125 8.09 -10.39 5.32
N VAL A 126 7.01 -10.06 6.02
CA VAL A 126 6.22 -11.07 6.74
C VAL A 126 5.54 -12.04 5.77
N HIS A 127 5.05 -11.56 4.63
CA HIS A 127 4.45 -12.38 3.60
C HIS A 127 5.43 -13.43 3.06
N ILE A 128 6.65 -13.02 2.67
CA ILE A 128 7.69 -13.95 2.18
C ILE A 128 7.99 -15.04 3.21
N LEU A 129 7.99 -14.71 4.49
CA LEU A 129 8.24 -15.68 5.56
C LEU A 129 7.05 -16.63 5.76
N LEU A 130 5.81 -16.14 5.70
CA LEU A 130 4.62 -16.94 5.99
C LEU A 130 4.14 -17.76 4.80
N TRP A 131 4.17 -17.20 3.60
CA TRP A 131 3.54 -17.77 2.41
C TRP A 131 4.00 -19.20 2.08
N PRO A 132 5.30 -19.54 2.08
CA PRO A 132 5.75 -20.91 1.81
C PRO A 132 5.24 -21.94 2.84
N ARG A 133 4.94 -21.50 4.07
CA ARG A 133 4.43 -22.35 5.15
C ARG A 133 2.92 -22.56 5.05
N LEU A 134 2.21 -21.59 4.48
CA LEU A 134 0.76 -21.64 4.29
C LEU A 134 0.37 -22.33 2.99
N LEU A 135 1.22 -22.26 1.96
CA LEU A 135 0.96 -22.84 0.64
C LEU A 135 0.49 -24.31 0.67
N PRO A 136 1.09 -25.23 1.47
CA PRO A 136 0.64 -26.63 1.53
C PRO A 136 -0.70 -26.85 2.23
N LEU A 137 -1.21 -25.84 2.96
CA LEU A 137 -2.43 -25.93 3.75
C LEU A 137 -3.66 -25.41 2.97
N LEU A 138 -3.45 -24.78 1.82
CA LEU A 138 -4.50 -24.12 1.05
C LEU A 138 -5.11 -25.08 0.03
N PRO A 139 -6.42 -24.94 -0.27
CA PRO A 139 -7.06 -25.71 -1.31
C PRO A 139 -6.44 -25.39 -2.68
N HIS A 140 -6.17 -26.42 -3.46
CA HIS A 140 -5.62 -26.34 -4.82
C HIS A 140 -6.73 -26.23 -5.86
#